data_AF-A0A2U3Q6P7-F1
#
_entry.id   AF-A0A2U3Q6P7-F1
#
_cell.length_a   1.000
_cell.length_b   1.000
_cell.length_c   1.000
_cell.angle_alpha   90.00
_cell.angle_beta   90.00
_cell.angle_gamma   90.00
#
_symmetry.space_group_name_H-M   'P 1'
#
loop_
_entity.id
_entity.type
_entity.pdbx_description
1 polymer ?
#
loop_
_entity_poly.entity_id
_entity_poly.type
_entity_poly.pdbx_seq_one_letter_code
_entity_poly.pdbx_strand_id
1 'polypeptide(L)' 'MPAAPEATTRVEGDVELAADQAITACGGDAHKAVKALIVANDFLEAQLDELRTKVSTGYSRGRLPGARERKDEANG' A
#
# COMPACT_ATOMS: atom_id res chain seq x y z
N MET A 1 -27.77 7.56 7.96
CA MET A 1 -27.17 6.22 7.73
C MET A 1 -25.96 6.09 8.66
N PRO A 2 -26.10 5.51 9.86
CA PRO A 2 -24.93 5.22 10.70
C PRO A 2 -24.25 3.95 10.16
N ALA A 3 -22.94 3.97 10.01
CA ALA A 3 -22.17 2.76 9.74
C ALA A 3 -22.30 1.82 10.96
N ALA A 4 -22.52 0.52 10.70
CA ALA A 4 -22.81 -0.45 11.74
C ALA A 4 -21.62 -0.62 12.72
N PRO A 5 -21.85 -0.64 14.04
CA PRO A 5 -20.81 -0.71 15.07
C PRO A 5 -19.97 -2.01 15.02
N GLU A 6 -20.48 -3.07 14.39
CA GLU A 6 -19.85 -4.39 14.33
C GLU A 6 -18.57 -4.43 13.48
N ALA A 7 -18.43 -3.54 12.49
CA ALA A 7 -17.22 -3.47 11.67
C ALA A 7 -16.05 -2.85 12.44
N THR A 8 -16.34 -1.85 13.29
CA THR A 8 -15.34 -1.13 14.09
C THR A 8 -14.73 -2.04 15.15
N THR A 9 -15.55 -2.82 15.87
CA THR A 9 -15.08 -3.72 16.93
C THR A 9 -14.21 -4.87 16.40
N ARG A 10 -14.47 -5.36 15.18
CA ARG A 10 -13.63 -6.38 14.53
C ARG A 10 -12.28 -5.82 14.11
N VAL A 11 -12.25 -4.59 13.61
CA VAL A 11 -10.99 -3.90 13.25
C VAL A 11 -10.16 -3.62 14.50
N GLU A 12 -10.79 -3.18 15.59
CA GLU A 12 -10.11 -2.97 16.87
C GLU A 12 -9.54 -4.27 17.46
N GLY A 13 -10.29 -5.38 17.39
CA GLY A 13 -9.80 -6.68 17.88
C GLY A 13 -8.62 -7.25 17.08
N ASP A 14 -8.56 -6.96 15.77
CA ASP A 14 -7.42 -7.35 14.92
C ASP A 14 -6.16 -6.53 15.25
N VAL A 15 -6.34 -5.24 15.53
CA VAL A 15 -5.25 -4.35 15.94
C VAL A 15 -4.68 -4.74 17.30
N GLU A 16 -5.52 -5.06 18.28
CA GLU A 16 -5.07 -5.47 19.62
C GLU A 16 -4.25 -6.77 19.54
N LEU A 17 -4.72 -7.76 18.77
CA LEU A 17 -3.99 -9.01 18.56
C LEU A 17 -2.64 -8.78 17.86
N ALA A 18 -2.61 -7.91 16.85
CA ALA A 18 -1.37 -7.57 16.15
C ALA A 18 -0.38 -6.82 17.06
N ALA A 19 -0.86 -5.97 17.97
CA ALA A 19 -0.03 -5.30 18.95
C ALA A 19 0.63 -6.30 19.92
N ASP A 20 -0.15 -7.25 20.45
CA ASP A 20 0.36 -8.32 21.32
C ASP A 20 1.43 -9.18 20.62
N GLN A 21 1.22 -9.48 19.34
CA GLN A 21 2.20 -10.21 18.53
C GLN A 21 3.49 -9.41 18.35
N ALA A 22 3.40 -8.10 18.07
CA ALA A 22 4.57 -7.23 17.92
C ALA A 22 5.37 -7.10 19.23
N ILE A 23 4.67 -6.98 20.37
CA ILE A 23 5.28 -6.94 21.70
C ILE A 23 5.97 -8.27 21.99
N THR A 24 5.32 -9.39 21.70
CA THR A 24 5.89 -10.74 21.88
C THR A 24 7.16 -10.93 21.03
N ALA A 25 7.13 -10.48 19.77
CA ALA A 25 8.30 -10.54 18.88
C ALA A 25 9.48 -9.69 19.39
N CYS A 26 9.21 -8.65 20.19
CA CYS A 26 10.23 -7.81 20.83
C CYS A 26 10.63 -8.28 22.23
N GLY A 27 10.26 -9.51 22.62
CA GLY A 27 10.59 -10.09 23.91
C GLY A 27 9.81 -9.47 25.08
N GLY A 28 8.61 -8.96 24.83
CA GLY A 28 7.76 -8.35 25.85
C GLY A 28 8.01 -6.85 26.09
N ASP A 29 8.96 -6.24 25.36
CA ASP A 29 9.27 -4.82 25.50
C ASP A 29 8.43 -3.98 24.51
N ALA A 30 7.35 -3.39 25.02
CA ALA A 30 6.45 -2.56 24.23
C ALA A 30 7.15 -1.33 23.62
N HIS A 31 8.15 -0.76 24.30
CA HIS A 31 8.88 0.39 23.77
C HIS A 31 9.79 0.00 22.60
N LYS A 32 10.41 -1.19 22.64
CA LYS A 32 11.10 -1.76 21.47
C LYS A 32 10.13 -2.07 20.33
N ALA A 33 8.95 -2.61 20.63
CA ALA A 33 7.92 -2.88 19.61
C ALA A 33 7.50 -1.60 18.89
N VAL A 34 7.24 -0.51 19.62
CA VAL A 34 6.93 0.80 19.01
C VAL A 34 8.07 1.30 18.12
N LYS A 35 9.32 1.22 18.57
CA LYS A 35 10.47 1.60 17.74
C LYS A 35 10.58 0.77 16.46
N ALA A 36 10.38 -0.54 16.57
CA ALA A 36 10.39 -1.44 15.42
C ALA A 36 9.26 -1.12 14.43
N LEU A 37 8.06 -0.82 14.94
CA LEU A 37 6.91 -0.43 14.12
C LEU A 37 7.15 0.91 13.40
N ILE A 38 7.77 1.90 14.04
CA ILE A 38 8.13 3.17 13.39
C ILE A 38 9.10 2.92 12.23
N VAL A 39 10.18 2.17 12.47
CA VAL A 39 11.17 1.83 11.43
C VAL A 39 10.53 1.04 10.29
N ALA A 40 9.63 0.10 10.61
CA ALA A 40 8.90 -0.68 9.61
C ALA A 40 7.96 0.22 8.78
N ASN A 41 7.33 1.21 9.41
CA ASN A 41 6.47 2.17 8.71
C ASN A 41 7.28 3.03 7.73
N ASP A 42 8.38 3.65 8.19
CA ASP A 42 9.29 4.44 7.33
C ASP A 42 9.76 3.62 6.11
N PHE A 43 10.07 2.33 6.32
CA PHE A 43 10.47 1.42 5.24
C PHE A 43 9.34 1.12 4.24
N LEU A 44 8.10 0.98 4.70
CA LEU A 44 6.94 0.77 3.83
C LEU A 44 6.60 2.03 3.03
N GLU A 45 6.68 3.20 3.65
CA GLU A 45 6.49 4.49 2.98
C GLU A 45 7.52 4.68 1.86
N ALA A 46 8.80 4.39 2.13
CA ALA A 46 9.85 4.46 1.12
C ALA A 46 9.61 3.50 -0.06
N GLN A 47 9.16 2.27 0.20
CA GLN A 47 8.80 1.32 -0.86
C GLN A 47 7.59 1.77 -1.67
N LEU A 48 6.59 2.39 -1.03
CA LEU A 48 5.43 2.93 -1.72
C LEU A 48 5.83 4.08 -2.66
N ASP A 49 6.72 4.96 -2.22
CA ASP A 49 7.22 6.05 -3.06
C ASP A 49 8.05 5.55 -4.25
N GLU A 50 8.89 4.54 -4.04
CA GLU A 50 9.62 3.87 -5.12
C GLU A 50 8.66 3.24 -6.13
N LEU A 51 7.63 2.53 -5.65
CA LEU A 51 6.63 1.89 -6.50
C LEU A 51 5.82 2.93 -7.28
N ARG A 52 5.36 4.00 -6.63
CA ARG A 52 4.64 5.12 -7.27
C ARG A 52 5.48 5.74 -8.38
N THR A 53 6.77 5.95 -8.14
CA THR A 53 7.71 6.48 -9.15
C THR A 53 7.83 5.55 -10.35
N LYS A 54 7.97 4.24 -10.12
CA LYS A 54 8.07 3.23 -11.19
C LYS A 54 6.77 3.09 -12.00
N VAL A 55 5.62 3.09 -11.34
CA VAL A 55 4.31 3.03 -12.00
C VAL A 55 4.03 4.30 -12.80
N SER A 56 4.33 5.48 -12.24
CA SER A 56 4.23 6.76 -12.95
C SER A 56 5.13 6.79 -14.18
N THR A 57 6.39 6.36 -14.04
CA THR A 57 7.32 6.24 -15.18
C THR A 57 6.81 5.25 -16.24
N GLY A 58 6.20 4.14 -15.83
CA GLY A 58 5.57 3.16 -16.73
C GLY A 58 4.35 3.72 -17.46
N TYR A 59 3.53 4.54 -16.80
CA TYR A 59 2.38 5.23 -17.38
C TYR A 59 2.81 6.34 -18.35
N SER A 60 3.83 7.15 -17.99
CA SER A 60 4.39 8.20 -18.84
C SER A 60 5.14 7.67 -20.08
N ARG A 61 5.66 6.44 -20.04
CA ARG A 61 6.33 5.79 -21.19
C ARG A 61 5.35 5.20 -22.22
N GLY A 62 4.05 5.46 -22.10
CA GLY A 62 3.13 5.44 -23.24
C GLY A 62 2.88 4.09 -23.89
N ARG A 63 2.82 3.00 -23.11
CA ARG A 63 2.30 1.72 -23.63
C ARG A 63 0.81 1.59 -23.32
N LEU A 64 0.00 2.42 -23.96
CA LEU A 64 -1.37 2.05 -24.32
C LEU A 64 -1.27 1.34 -25.68
N PRO A 65 -1.43 0.01 -25.75
CA PRO A 65 -1.54 -0.66 -27.04
C PRO A 65 -2.90 -0.34 -27.65
N GLY A 66 -2.94 0.31 -28.81
CA GLY A 66 -4.14 0.30 -29.67
C GLY A 66 -4.69 1.63 -30.20
N ALA A 67 -3.89 2.69 -30.39
CA ALA A 67 -4.40 3.92 -31.03
C ALA A 67 -3.51 4.44 -32.18
N ARG A 68 -2.86 3.55 -32.92
CA ARG A 68 -2.19 3.88 -34.19
C ARG A 68 -2.52 2.85 -35.27
N GLU A 69 -3.79 2.74 -35.62
CA GLU A 69 -4.18 2.11 -36.88
C GLU A 69 -5.52 2.69 -37.33
N ARG A 70 -5.46 3.88 -37.92
CA ARG A 70 -6.46 4.44 -38.84
C ARG A 70 -5.91 5.77 -39.35
N LYS A 71 -5.09 5.77 -40.41
CA LYS A 71 -5.11 6.78 -41.48
C LYS A 71 -4.04 6.52 -42.56
N ASP A 72 -4.07 5.38 -43.26
CA ASP A 72 -3.30 5.22 -44.51
C ASP A 72 -4.05 4.46 -45.61
N GLU A 73 -5.39 4.41 -45.56
CA GLU A 73 -6.22 3.89 -46.65
C GLU A 73 -7.26 4.95 -47.07
N ALA A 74 -6.76 6.09 -47.56
CA ALA A 74 -7.56 7.06 -48.30
C ALA A 74 -6.65 7.87 -49.24
N ASN A 75 -5.82 7.17 -50.03
CA ASN A 75 -5.34 7.62 -51.34
C ASN A 75 -4.47 6.52 -51.94
N GLY A 76 -5.05 5.81 -52.91
CA GLY A 76 -4.42 4.80 -53.76
C GLY A 76 -5.43 4.37 -54.81
#